data_AF-A0A2N8S3A3-F1
#
_entry.id   AF-A0A2N8S3A3-F1
#
_cell.length_a   1.000
_cell.length_b   1.000
_cell.length_c   1.000
_cell.angle_alpha   90.00
_cell.angle_beta   90.00
_cell.angle_gamma   90.00
#
_symmetry.space_group_name_H-M   'P 1'
#
loop_
_entity.id
_entity.type
_entity.pdbx_description
1 polymer ?
#
loop_
_entity_poly.entity_id
_entity_poly.type
_entity_poly.pdbx_seq_one_letter_code
_entity_poly.pdbx_strand_id
1 'polypeptide(L)'
;MLAAFAMSGCQRAPGQLLDDDYPPEYAEGFRAGCGSGRQAGGALVQFRKDVPRYMAQPLYAEGWDDGYRQCQAMQQASSGLATWQGSALERQRDRDWRHHVDQAKAQAFRR
;
A
#
# COMPACT_ATOMS: atom_id res chain seq x y z
N MET A 1 18.32 20.11 31.43
CA MET A 1 17.07 20.07 30.65
C MET A 1 17.37 19.46 29.28
N LEU A 2 16.82 18.28 29.00
CA LEU A 2 17.00 17.59 27.72
C LEU A 2 16.00 18.16 26.72
N ALA A 3 16.48 18.96 25.76
CA ALA A 3 15.66 19.48 24.67
C ALA A 3 15.42 18.36 23.65
N ALA A 4 14.21 17.81 23.64
CA ALA A 4 13.77 16.84 22.65
C ALA A 4 13.58 17.55 21.29
N PHE A 5 14.50 17.30 20.36
CA PHE A 5 14.31 17.66 18.95
C PHE A 5 13.21 16.77 18.36
N ALA A 6 11.99 17.30 18.29
CA ALA A 6 10.92 16.69 17.51
C ALA A 6 11.26 16.88 16.02
N MET A 7 11.72 15.82 15.36
CA MET A 7 11.78 15.80 13.90
C MET A 7 10.35 15.77 13.37
N SER A 8 9.84 16.93 12.97
CA SER A 8 8.62 17.03 12.17
C SER A 8 8.91 16.44 10.79
N GLY A 9 8.62 15.15 10.62
CA GLY A 9 8.62 14.52 9.31
C GLY A 9 7.59 15.21 8.43
N CYS A 10 8.05 16.08 7.52
CA CYS A 10 7.22 16.62 6.46
C CYS A 10 6.88 15.46 5.50
N GLN A 11 5.80 14.74 5.78
CA GLN A 11 5.16 13.89 4.76
C GLN A 11 4.49 14.85 3.76
N ARG A 12 5.27 15.37 2.80
CA ARG A 12 4.70 16.10 1.68
C ARG A 12 3.87 15.10 0.87
N ALA A 13 2.55 15.32 0.85
CA ALA A 13 1.68 14.55 0.01
C ALA A 13 2.14 14.75 -1.45
N PRO A 14 2.43 13.67 -2.20
CA PRO A 14 3.02 13.78 -3.53
C PRO A 14 2.21 14.69 -4.47
N GLY A 15 0.89 14.77 -4.30
CA GLY A 15 0.03 15.62 -5.12
C GLY A 15 0.27 17.13 -5.00
N GLN A 16 0.92 17.64 -3.96
CA GLN A 16 1.06 19.09 -3.74
C GLN A 16 2.22 19.74 -4.53
N LEU A 17 3.14 18.94 -5.09
CA LEU A 17 4.20 19.42 -5.99
C LEU A 17 3.83 19.32 -7.47
N LEU A 18 2.77 18.59 -7.83
CA LEU A 18 2.37 18.42 -9.23
C LEU A 18 1.66 19.66 -9.81
N ASP A 19 1.00 20.47 -8.99
CA ASP A 19 0.19 21.59 -9.48
C ASP A 19 1.01 22.78 -10.04
N ASP A 20 2.31 22.88 -9.73
CA ASP A 20 3.13 24.06 -10.10
C ASP A 20 3.89 23.92 -11.44
N ASP A 21 4.23 22.70 -11.88
CA ASP A 21 5.08 22.47 -13.07
C ASP A 21 4.42 21.61 -14.17
N TYR A 22 3.23 21.05 -13.94
CA TYR A 22 2.55 20.16 -14.88
C TYR A 22 1.30 20.81 -15.50
N PRO A 23 0.94 20.43 -16.74
CA PRO A 23 -0.35 20.82 -17.32
C PRO A 23 -1.52 20.46 -16.38
N PRO A 24 -2.53 21.33 -16.25
CA PRO A 24 -3.60 21.14 -15.28
C PRO A 24 -4.40 19.85 -15.54
N GLU A 25 -4.54 19.44 -16.80
CA GLU A 25 -5.22 18.19 -17.17
C GLU A 25 -4.45 16.96 -16.66
N TYR A 26 -3.12 16.99 -16.76
CA TYR A 26 -2.25 15.92 -16.24
C TYR A 26 -2.32 15.86 -14.71
N ALA A 27 -2.20 16.99 -14.03
CA ALA A 27 -2.27 17.06 -12.57
C ALA A 27 -3.62 16.59 -12.02
N GLU A 28 -4.72 16.92 -12.70
CA GLU A 28 -6.06 16.43 -12.36
C GLU A 28 -6.19 14.92 -12.60
N GLY A 29 -5.70 14.42 -13.74
CA GLY A 29 -5.62 12.99 -14.04
C GLY A 29 -4.87 12.24 -12.94
N PHE A 30 -3.69 12.73 -12.57
CA PHE A 30 -2.84 12.15 -11.53
C PHE A 30 -3.53 12.06 -10.17
N ARG A 31 -4.20 13.12 -9.74
CA ARG A 31 -4.98 13.11 -8.49
C ARG A 31 -6.13 12.10 -8.55
N ALA A 32 -6.85 12.02 -9.67
CA ALA A 32 -7.93 11.05 -9.87
C ALA A 32 -7.42 9.60 -9.88
N GLY A 33 -6.28 9.35 -10.55
CA GLY A 33 -5.61 8.05 -10.60
C GLY A 33 -5.17 7.58 -9.22
N CYS A 34 -4.48 8.44 -8.46
CA CYS A 34 -4.02 8.12 -7.11
C CYS A 34 -5.18 7.88 -6.13
N GLY A 35 -6.26 8.66 -6.23
CA GLY A 35 -7.48 8.47 -5.45
C GLY A 35 -8.14 7.11 -5.70
N SER A 36 -8.10 6.62 -6.95
CA SER A 36 -8.66 5.32 -7.32
C SER A 36 -7.87 4.12 -6.77
N GLY A 37 -6.57 4.30 -6.51
CA GLY A 37 -5.72 3.26 -5.94
C GLY A 37 -5.93 3.07 -4.44
N ARG A 38 -6.25 4.14 -3.68
CA ARG A 38 -6.08 4.27 -2.20
C ARG A 38 -6.92 3.32 -1.32
N GLN A 39 -7.61 2.34 -1.90
CA GLN A 39 -8.60 1.51 -1.22
C GLN A 39 -8.33 0.01 -1.29
N ALA A 40 -7.14 -0.42 -1.69
CA ALA A 40 -6.73 -1.82 -1.50
C ALA A 40 -6.57 -2.21 0.00
N GLY A 41 -6.83 -1.28 0.92
CA GLY A 41 -6.78 -1.45 2.38
C GLY A 41 -8.12 -1.38 3.13
N GLY A 42 -9.29 -1.47 2.48
CA GLY A 42 -10.51 -1.93 3.16
C GLY A 42 -11.74 -1.00 3.29
N ALA A 43 -11.84 0.13 2.60
CA ALA A 43 -13.08 0.92 2.57
C ALA A 43 -13.57 1.09 1.13
N LEU A 44 -14.72 0.50 0.80
CA LEU A 44 -15.38 0.49 -0.52
C LEU A 44 -15.95 1.88 -0.89
N VAL A 45 -15.11 2.79 -1.36
CA VAL A 45 -15.54 4.04 -2.01
C VAL A 45 -15.14 4.00 -3.49
N GLN A 46 -15.91 3.21 -4.22
CA GLN A 46 -16.16 3.24 -5.68
C GLN A 46 -15.00 3.69 -6.58
N PHE A 47 -14.38 2.71 -7.25
CA PHE A 47 -13.52 2.92 -8.42
C PHE A 47 -14.30 3.71 -9.49
N ARG A 48 -14.10 5.03 -9.55
CA ARG A 48 -14.77 5.88 -10.53
C ARG A 48 -13.74 6.52 -11.45
N LYS A 49 -13.27 5.73 -12.42
CA LYS A 49 -12.58 6.25 -13.60
C LYS A 49 -13.59 7.03 -14.43
N ASP A 50 -13.34 8.31 -14.65
CA ASP A 50 -14.09 9.12 -15.63
C ASP A 50 -13.71 8.63 -17.04
N VAL A 51 -14.39 7.59 -17.51
CA VAL A 51 -14.09 6.93 -18.78
C VAL A 51 -14.24 7.89 -19.97
N PRO A 52 -15.31 8.70 -20.09
CA PRO A 52 -15.41 9.67 -21.18
C PRO A 52 -14.22 10.61 -21.23
N ARG A 53 -13.81 11.16 -20.07
CA ARG A 53 -12.69 12.09 -20.01
C ARG A 53 -11.35 11.41 -20.29
N TYR A 54 -11.14 10.21 -19.77
CA TYR A 54 -9.95 9.40 -20.04
C TYR A 54 -9.79 9.10 -21.53
N MET A 55 -10.89 8.84 -22.25
CA MET A 55 -10.84 8.59 -23.69
C MET A 55 -10.67 9.89 -24.51
N ALA A 56 -11.18 11.02 -24.01
CA ALA A 56 -11.19 12.28 -24.74
C ALA A 56 -9.93 13.14 -24.52
N GLN A 57 -9.24 12.99 -23.39
CA GLN A 57 -8.14 13.88 -22.98
C GLN A 57 -6.86 13.08 -22.72
N PRO A 58 -5.90 13.06 -23.68
CA PRO A 58 -4.67 12.27 -23.56
C PRO A 58 -3.83 12.61 -22.32
N LEU A 59 -3.65 13.89 -22.01
CA LEU A 59 -2.88 14.33 -20.84
C LEU A 59 -3.53 13.90 -19.52
N TYR A 60 -4.86 13.95 -19.45
CA TYR A 60 -5.60 13.45 -18.30
C TYR A 60 -5.45 11.93 -18.14
N ALA A 61 -5.47 11.19 -19.26
CA ALA A 61 -5.26 9.74 -19.25
C ALA A 61 -3.86 9.35 -18.77
N GLU A 62 -2.84 10.04 -19.28
CA GLU A 62 -1.44 9.86 -18.88
C GLU A 62 -1.25 10.12 -17.39
N GLY A 63 -1.74 11.27 -16.90
CA GLY A 63 -1.72 11.60 -15.48
C GLY A 63 -2.44 10.53 -14.65
N TRP A 64 -3.63 10.08 -15.10
CA TRP A 64 -4.41 9.06 -14.40
C TRP A 64 -3.65 7.74 -14.26
N ASP A 65 -3.01 7.25 -15.33
CA ASP A 65 -2.24 6.00 -15.29
C ASP A 65 -1.01 6.12 -14.37
N ASP A 66 -0.31 7.27 -14.41
CA ASP A 66 0.84 7.55 -13.54
C ASP A 66 0.45 7.62 -12.07
N GLY A 67 -0.60 8.38 -11.75
CA GLY A 67 -1.11 8.52 -10.39
C GLY A 67 -1.59 7.20 -9.81
N TYR A 68 -2.26 6.36 -10.62
CA TYR A 68 -2.69 5.03 -10.21
C TYR A 68 -1.50 4.13 -9.88
N ARG A 69 -0.51 4.03 -10.80
CA ARG A 69 0.69 3.20 -10.60
C ARG A 69 1.45 3.60 -9.34
N GLN A 70 1.71 4.90 -9.16
CA GLN A 70 2.49 5.40 -8.03
C GLN A 70 1.81 5.11 -6.69
N CYS A 71 0.51 5.42 -6.57
CA CYS A 71 -0.20 5.22 -5.32
C CYS A 71 -0.54 3.74 -5.04
N GLN A 72 -0.66 2.90 -6.07
CA GLN A 72 -0.73 1.45 -5.90
C GLN A 72 0.58 0.88 -5.33
N ALA A 73 1.72 1.30 -5.87
CA ALA A 73 3.04 0.88 -5.38
C ALA A 73 3.27 1.31 -3.93
N MET A 74 2.88 2.55 -3.56
CA MET A 74 2.96 3.04 -2.18
C MET A 74 2.10 2.22 -1.22
N GLN A 75 0.89 1.83 -1.63
CA GLN A 75 0.03 0.97 -0.81
C GLN A 75 0.60 -0.43 -0.65
N GLN A 76 1.08 -1.04 -1.73
CA GLN A 76 1.74 -2.34 -1.66
C GLN A 76 2.97 -2.30 -0.73
N ALA A 77 3.79 -1.25 -0.84
CA ALA A 77 4.91 -1.03 0.06
C ALA A 77 4.47 -0.86 1.52
N SER A 78 3.40 -0.11 1.79
CA SER A 78 2.84 0.04 3.15
C SER A 78 2.24 -1.26 3.70
N SER A 79 1.66 -2.09 2.83
CA SER A 79 1.15 -3.41 3.17
C SER A 79 2.25 -4.46 3.37
N GLY A 80 3.48 -4.19 2.95
CA GLY A 80 4.62 -5.09 3.13
C GLY A 80 4.89 -5.43 4.60
N LEU A 81 4.57 -4.53 5.53
CA LEU A 81 4.65 -4.80 6.97
C LEU A 81 3.58 -5.82 7.41
N ALA A 82 2.38 -5.75 6.84
CA ALA A 82 1.30 -6.71 7.07
C ALA A 82 1.62 -8.09 6.44
N THR A 83 2.19 -8.12 5.23
CA THR A 83 2.68 -9.36 4.60
C THR A 83 3.81 -9.99 5.41
N TRP A 84 4.75 -9.19 5.90
CA TRP A 84 5.84 -9.66 6.76
C TRP A 84 5.31 -10.22 8.08
N GLN A 85 4.38 -9.53 8.75
CA GLN A 85 3.71 -10.03 9.96
C GLN A 85 2.97 -11.35 9.72
N GLY A 86 2.24 -11.48 8.60
CA GLY A 86 1.57 -12.73 8.21
C GLY A 86 2.55 -13.89 8.08
N SER A 87 3.64 -13.69 7.34
CA SER A 87 4.69 -14.71 7.15
C SER A 87 5.43 -15.08 8.45
N ALA A 88 5.56 -14.14 9.39
CA ALA A 88 6.20 -14.38 10.68
C ALA A 88 5.30 -15.23 11.61
N LEU A 89 4.00 -14.91 11.65
CA LEU A 89 3.00 -15.68 12.41
C LEU A 89 2.84 -17.10 11.86
N GLU A 90 2.83 -17.27 10.54
CA GLU A 90 2.74 -18.58 9.90
C GLU A 90 3.94 -19.47 10.24
N ARG A 91 5.17 -18.92 10.12
CA ARG A 91 6.40 -19.62 10.54
C ARG A 91 6.42 -19.99 12.02
N GLN A 92 5.80 -19.19 12.88
CA GLN A 92 5.69 -19.52 14.30
C GLN A 92 4.75 -20.71 14.52
N ARG A 93 3.56 -20.70 13.92
CA ARG A 93 2.60 -21.81 13.99
C ARG A 93 3.19 -23.13 13.49
N ASP A 94 3.97 -23.08 12.42
CA ASP A 94 4.64 -24.27 11.87
C ASP A 94 5.66 -24.86 12.84
N ARG A 95 6.43 -24.01 13.55
CA ARG A 95 7.36 -24.48 14.58
C ARG A 95 6.63 -25.10 15.75
N ASP A 96 5.57 -24.47 16.22
CA ASP A 96 4.76 -24.96 17.33
C ASP A 96 4.15 -26.33 16.98
N TRP A 97 3.58 -26.47 15.78
CA TRP A 97 3.06 -27.75 15.30
C TRP A 97 4.13 -28.84 15.26
N ARG A 98 5.33 -28.55 14.72
CA ARG A 98 6.45 -29.52 14.69
C ARG A 98 6.84 -29.97 16.09
N HIS A 99 6.96 -29.04 17.02
CA HIS A 99 7.26 -29.35 18.43
C HIS A 99 6.20 -30.27 19.04
N HIS A 100 4.91 -29.99 18.81
CA HIS A 100 3.83 -30.86 19.28
C HIS A 100 3.91 -32.27 18.70
N VAL A 101 4.16 -32.40 17.39
CA VAL A 101 4.31 -33.68 16.71
C VAL A 101 5.50 -34.47 17.27
N ASP A 102 6.65 -33.81 17.46
CA ASP A 102 7.86 -34.46 17.96
C ASP A 102 7.68 -34.94 19.42
N GLN A 103 7.01 -34.15 20.26
CA GLN A 103 6.64 -34.56 21.61
C GLN A 103 5.71 -35.78 21.62
N ALA A 104 4.67 -35.77 20.76
CA ALA A 104 3.73 -36.88 20.64
C ALA A 104 4.45 -38.18 20.20
N LYS A 105 5.37 -38.08 19.23
CA LYS A 105 6.22 -39.21 18.81
C LYS A 105 7.09 -39.70 19.97
N ALA A 106 7.77 -38.81 20.68
CA ALA A 106 8.62 -39.17 21.82
C ALA A 106 7.84 -39.81 22.98
N GLN A 107 6.56 -39.45 23.17
CA GLN A 107 5.68 -40.12 24.14
C GLN A 107 5.27 -41.51 23.66
N ALA A 108 4.99 -41.67 22.36
CA ALA A 108 4.63 -42.96 21.77
C ALA A 108 5.77 -43.99 21.87
N PHE A 109 7.03 -43.56 21.73
CA PHE A 109 8.20 -44.42 21.88
C PHE A 109 8.62 -44.67 23.34
N ARG A 110 7.99 -43.99 24.32
CA ARG A 110 8.24 -44.20 25.76
C ARG A 110 7.29 -45.21 26.40
N ARG A 111 6.48 -45.91 25.62
CA ARG A 111 5.69 -47.08 26.03
C ARG A 111 6.34 -48.36 25.53
#